data_AF-A0A2L2Z1M1-F1
#
_entry.id   AF-A0A2L2Z1M1-F1
#
_cell.length_a   1.000
_cell.length_b   1.000
_cell.length_c   1.000
_cell.angle_alpha   90.00
_cell.angle_beta   90.00
_cell.angle_gamma   90.00
#
_symmetry.space_group_name_H-M   'P 1'
#
loop_
_entity.id
_entity.type
_entity.pdbx_description
1 polymer ?
#
loop_
_entity_poly.entity_id
_entity_poly.type
_entity_poly.pdbx_seq_one_letter_code
_entity_poly.pdbx_strand_id
1 'polypeptide(L)'
;KSSLILDNRAICAIFHPEKSLPVMTASRILRYAQFLSSFDYTIIHQKSEKHTNADYLSRNPLPLPVNYVNCIDESQALQQFIINYISI
;
A
#
# COMPACT_ATOMS: atom_id res chain seq x y z
N LYS A 1 -8.17 18.87 7.39
CA LYS A 1 -7.22 18.57 6.29
C LYS A 1 -6.12 17.67 6.86
N SER A 2 -6.06 16.41 6.43
CA SER A 2 -5.10 15.42 6.94
C SER A 2 -3.88 15.32 6.02
N SER A 3 -2.71 14.97 6.56
CA SER A 3 -1.48 14.80 5.75
C SER A 3 -1.06 13.34 5.74
N LEU A 4 -0.91 12.77 4.54
CA LEU A 4 -0.36 11.43 4.34
C LEU A 4 1.14 11.57 4.14
N ILE A 5 1.91 11.17 5.15
CA ILE A 5 3.38 11.24 5.12
C ILE A 5 3.90 9.85 4.73
N LEU A 6 4.73 9.81 3.70
CA LEU A 6 5.30 8.58 3.15
C LEU A 6 6.79 8.79 2.88
N ASP A 7 7.57 7.72 2.98
CA ASP A 7 8.99 7.73 2.64
C ASP A 7 9.30 7.19 1.23
N ASN A 8 8.28 6.70 0.53
CA ASN A 8 8.41 6.19 -0.82
C ASN A 8 7.87 7.17 -1.88
N ARG A 9 8.78 7.73 -2.69
CA ARG A 9 8.45 8.67 -3.77
C ARG A 9 7.52 8.09 -4.83
N ALA A 10 7.67 6.83 -5.19
CA ALA A 10 6.82 6.20 -6.21
C ALA A 10 5.38 6.08 -5.69
N ILE A 11 5.21 5.68 -4.44
CA ILE A 11 3.90 5.58 -3.78
C ILE A 11 3.27 6.97 -3.63
N CYS A 12 4.06 7.99 -3.24
CA CYS A 12 3.58 9.37 -3.22
C CYS A 12 3.05 9.83 -4.59
N ALA A 13 3.72 9.43 -5.67
CA ALA A 13 3.33 9.82 -7.02
C ALA A 13 2.06 9.09 -7.49
N ILE A 14 1.90 7.82 -7.12
CA ILE A 14 0.74 7.00 -7.48
C ILE A 14 -0.54 7.52 -6.82
N PHE A 15 -0.49 7.89 -5.55
CA PHE A 15 -1.68 8.35 -4.82
C PHE A 15 -1.90 9.87 -4.90
N HIS A 16 -1.14 10.58 -5.74
CA HIS A 16 -1.28 12.03 -5.83
C HIS A 16 -2.68 12.39 -6.33
N PRO A 17 -3.46 13.24 -5.63
CA PRO A 17 -4.88 13.45 -5.92
C PRO A 17 -5.14 14.01 -7.31
N GLU A 18 -4.16 14.72 -7.90
CA GLU A 18 -4.25 15.27 -9.25
C GLU A 18 -3.80 14.30 -10.35
N LYS A 19 -3.21 13.15 -10.01
CA LYS A 19 -2.73 12.17 -10.99
C LYS A 19 -3.70 11.02 -11.09
N SER A 20 -4.09 10.68 -12.31
CA SER A 20 -4.80 9.44 -12.59
C SER A 20 -3.87 8.25 -12.38
N LEU A 21 -4.43 7.15 -11.86
CA LEU A 21 -3.69 5.90 -11.69
C LEU A 21 -3.34 5.31 -13.06
N PRO A 22 -2.11 4.80 -13.27
CA PRO A 22 -1.75 4.09 -14.49
C PRO A 22 -2.70 2.92 -14.78
N VAL A 23 -3.00 2.66 -16.06
CA VAL A 23 -3.90 1.56 -16.47
C VAL A 23 -3.39 0.19 -16.02
N MET A 24 -2.07 0.02 -15.93
CA MET A 24 -1.40 -1.21 -15.48
C MET A 24 -1.22 -1.28 -13.95
N THR A 25 -1.98 -0.49 -13.19
CA THR A 25 -1.88 -0.48 -11.72
C THR A 25 -2.42 -1.79 -11.13
N ALA A 26 -1.68 -2.38 -10.20
CA ALA A 26 -2.12 -3.58 -9.50
C ALA A 26 -3.47 -3.33 -8.78
N SER A 27 -4.37 -4.31 -8.80
CA SER A 27 -5.70 -4.23 -8.19
C SER A 27 -5.67 -3.77 -6.73
N ARG A 28 -4.66 -4.21 -5.97
CA ARG A 28 -4.42 -3.78 -4.58
C ARG A 28 -4.23 -2.27 -4.45
N ILE A 29 -3.47 -1.66 -5.34
CA ILE A 29 -3.22 -0.20 -5.33
C ILE A 29 -4.50 0.55 -5.71
N LEU A 30 -5.25 0.05 -6.71
CA LEU A 30 -6.52 0.65 -7.11
C LEU A 30 -7.53 0.66 -5.94
N ARG A 31 -7.65 -0.46 -5.22
CA ARG A 31 -8.52 -0.57 -4.04
C ARG A 31 -8.17 0.47 -2.97
N TYR A 32 -6.88 0.63 -2.67
CA TYR A 32 -6.43 1.65 -1.72
C TYR A 32 -6.66 3.07 -2.23
N ALA A 33 -6.44 3.34 -3.52
CA ALA A 33 -6.68 4.67 -4.08
C ALA A 33 -8.16 5.05 -4.02
N GLN A 34 -9.07 4.11 -4.30
CA GLN A 34 -10.51 4.31 -4.16
C GLN A 34 -10.87 4.63 -2.71
N PHE A 35 -10.36 3.87 -1.75
CA PHE A 35 -10.57 4.14 -0.33
C PHE A 35 -10.02 5.52 0.07
N LEU A 36 -8.82 5.88 -0.37
CA LEU A 36 -8.21 7.17 -0.05
C LEU A 36 -8.97 8.33 -0.70
N SER A 37 -9.61 8.13 -1.86
CA SER A 37 -10.34 9.17 -2.58
C SER A 37 -11.53 9.76 -1.81
N SER A 38 -12.06 9.05 -0.80
CA SER A 38 -13.13 9.59 0.05
C SER A 38 -12.65 10.58 1.12
N PHE A 39 -11.34 10.82 1.24
CA PHE A 39 -10.75 11.69 2.26
C PHE A 39 -10.08 12.91 1.62
N ASP A 40 -10.13 14.06 2.31
CA ASP A 40 -9.38 15.26 1.93
C ASP A 40 -7.98 15.23 2.57
N TYR A 41 -6.99 14.81 1.77
CA TYR A 41 -5.61 14.65 2.21
C TYR A 41 -4.58 15.27 1.26
N THR A 42 -3.42 15.60 1.82
CA THR A 42 -2.23 16.01 1.06
C THR A 42 -1.10 15.02 1.26
N ILE A 43 -0.43 14.66 0.17
CA ILE A 43 0.72 13.75 0.23
C ILE A 43 2.00 14.54 0.45
N ILE A 44 2.79 14.12 1.44
CA ILE A 44 4.09 14.68 1.74
C ILE A 44 5.12 13.56 1.72
N HIS A 45 6.13 13.69 0.87
CA HIS A 45 7.28 12.80 0.91
C HIS A 45 8.26 13.26 2.00
N GLN A 46 8.63 12.35 2.90
CA GLN A 46 9.59 12.61 3.96
C GLN A 46 10.64 11.51 4.05
N LYS A 47 11.92 11.86 4.27
CA LYS A 47 13.01 10.88 4.38
C LYS A 47 12.72 9.84 5.48
N SER A 48 13.12 8.59 5.24
CA SER A 48 12.93 7.48 6.19
C SER A 48 13.53 7.74 7.58
N GLU A 49 14.60 8.54 7.67
CA GLU A 49 15.21 8.97 8.96
C GLU A 49 14.23 9.66 9.92
N LYS A 50 13.17 10.29 9.39
CA LYS A 50 12.13 10.95 10.21
C LYS A 50 10.91 10.06 10.45
N HIS A 51 10.89 8.86 9.87
CA HIS A 51 9.83 7.85 10.02
C HIS A 51 10.23 6.74 11.01
N THR A 52 11.13 7.01 11.96
CA THR A 52 11.61 6.01 12.94
C THR A 52 10.50 5.28 13.66
N ASN A 53 9.39 5.97 13.98
CA ASN A 53 8.23 5.34 14.62
C ASN A 53 7.59 4.27 13.71
N ALA A 54 7.38 4.60 12.43
CA ALA A 54 6.79 3.68 11.47
C ALA A 54 7.76 2.53 11.12
N ASP A 55 9.06 2.83 10.97
CA ASP A 55 10.10 1.82 10.75
C ASP A 55 10.18 0.85 11.93
N TYR A 56 10.18 1.35 13.18
CA TYR A 56 10.17 0.50 14.38
C TYR A 56 8.92 -0.39 14.44
N LEU A 57 7.72 0.18 14.28
CA LEU A 57 6.47 -0.59 14.35
C LEU A 57 6.37 -1.64 13.24
N SER A 58 6.85 -1.33 12.03
CA SER A 58 6.87 -2.30 10.93
C SER A 58 7.86 -3.44 11.15
N ARG A 59 8.94 -3.22 11.90
CA ARG A 59 9.96 -4.23 12.26
C ARG A 59 9.67 -4.98 13.55
N ASN A 60 8.79 -4.46 14.40
CA ASN A 60 8.44 -5.06 15.68
C ASN A 60 6.94 -5.41 15.71
N PRO A 61 6.50 -6.40 14.90
CA PRO A 61 5.12 -6.85 14.92
C PRO A 61 4.78 -7.45 16.28
N LEU A 62 3.56 -7.20 16.74
CA LEU A 62 3.05 -7.88 17.93
C LEU A 62 2.96 -9.39 17.65
N PRO A 63 3.24 -10.24 18.65
CA PRO A 63 3.04 -11.67 18.51
C PRO A 63 1.59 -11.94 18.12
N LEU A 64 1.40 -12.56 16.95
CA LEU A 64 0.08 -12.87 16.45
C LEU A 64 -0.60 -13.84 17.44
N PRO A 65 -1.85 -13.59 17.84
CA PRO A 65 -2.61 -14.59 18.56
C PRO A 65 -2.75 -15.83 17.66
N VAL A 66 -2.58 -17.01 18.25
CA VAL A 66 -2.41 -18.33 17.59
C VAL A 66 -3.54 -18.69 16.59
N ASN A 67 -4.65 -17.92 16.57
CA ASN A 67 -5.79 -18.10 15.68
C ASN A 67 -5.89 -17.10 14.51
N TYR A 68 -4.84 -16.33 14.23
CA TYR A 68 -4.80 -15.54 13.00
C TYR A 68 -4.49 -16.46 11.82
N VAL A 69 -5.52 -17.06 11.24
CA VAL A 69 -5.44 -17.60 9.88
C VAL A 69 -4.92 -16.45 9.03
N ASN A 70 -3.74 -16.62 8.42
CA ASN A 70 -3.24 -15.69 7.43
C ASN A 70 -4.38 -15.45 6.45
N CYS A 71 -5.04 -14.29 6.58
CA CYS A 71 -5.96 -13.82 5.57
C CYS A 71 -5.09 -13.71 4.34
N ILE A 72 -5.25 -14.70 3.45
CA ILE A 72 -4.61 -14.71 2.16
C ILE A 72 -5.00 -13.37 1.58
N ASP A 73 -4.04 -12.45 1.49
CA ASP A 73 -4.24 -11.17 0.83
C ASP A 73 -4.79 -11.55 -0.54
N GLU A 74 -6.05 -11.21 -0.85
CA GLU A 74 -6.67 -11.59 -2.13
C GLU A 74 -5.75 -11.22 -3.31
N SER A 75 -4.88 -10.23 -3.13
CA SER A 75 -3.85 -9.86 -4.09
C SER A 75 -2.73 -10.91 -4.26
N GLN A 76 -2.33 -11.64 -3.23
CA GLN A 76 -1.40 -12.78 -3.36
C GLN A 76 -2.05 -13.93 -4.14
N ALA A 77 -3.33 -14.23 -3.88
CA ALA A 77 -4.05 -15.26 -4.61
C ALA A 77 -4.19 -14.90 -6.11
N LEU A 78 -4.50 -13.63 -6.42
CA LEU A 78 -4.59 -13.15 -7.80
C LEU A 78 -3.22 -13.03 -8.50
N GLN A 79 -2.16 -12.60 -7.78
CA GLN A 79 -0.80 -12.59 -8.34
C GLN A 79 -0.33 -14.00 -8.67
N GLN A 80 -0.60 -14.97 -7.79
CA GLN A 80 -0.28 -16.37 -8.07
C GLN A 80 -1.06 -16.92 -9.26
N PHE A 81 -2.32 -16.49 -9.43
CA PHE A 81 -3.14 -16.86 -10.59
C PHE A 81 -2.59 -16.29 -11.90
N ILE A 82 -2.18 -15.02 -11.91
CA ILE A 82 -1.62 -14.35 -13.09
C ILE A 82 -0.26 -14.95 -13.48
N ILE A 83 0.61 -15.24 -12.51
CA ILE A 83 1.94 -15.82 -12.77
C ILE A 83 1.81 -17.23 -13.37
N ASN A 84 0.86 -18.04 -12.86
CA ASN A 84 0.60 -19.37 -13.41
C ASN A 84 -0.02 -19.35 -14.81
N TYR A 85 -0.77 -18.30 -15.16
CA TYR A 85 -1.41 -18.19 -16.47
C TYR A 85 -0.46 -17.71 -17.58
N ILE A 86 0.64 -17.03 -17.24
CA ILE A 86 1.64 -16.54 -18.22
C ILE A 86 2.76 -17.57 -18.44
N SER A 87 2.87 -18.60 -17.59
CA SER A 87 3.90 -19.64 -17.68
C SER A 87 3.48 -20.88 -18.52
N ILE A 88 2.44 -20.75 -19.35
CA ILE A 88 1.99 -21.73 -20.36
C ILE A 88 2.13 -21.07 -21.74
#